data_AF-B9FHH4-F1
#
_entry.id   AF-B9FHH4-F1
#
_cell.length_a   1.000
_cell.length_b   1.000
_cell.length_c   1.000
_cell.angle_alpha   90.00
_cell.angle_beta   90.00
_cell.angle_gamma   90.00
#
_symmetry.space_group_name_H-M   'P 1'
#
loop_
_entity.id
_entity.type
_entity.pdbx_description
1 polymer ?
#
loop_
_entity_poly.entity_id
_entity_poly.type
_entity_poly.pdbx_seq_one_letter_code
_entity_poly.pdbx_strand_id
1 'polypeptide(L)'
;MERIDCLAKYIAATLKAIRNGANVKGYSVWSFMDLYELFGGYNTWHYGLIAVDFSSAERRRQPRRSASWYSDFLKNNAVIRVEDGSSVSAAAHAQL
;
A
#
# COMPACT_ATOMS: atom_id res chain seq x y z
N MET A 1 2.77 11.54 8.65
CA MET A 1 2.16 11.26 7.32
C MET A 1 1.27 10.04 7.48
N GLU A 2 0.03 10.08 7.00
CA GLU A 2 -0.88 8.93 7.10
C GLU A 2 -0.44 7.85 6.10
N ARG A 3 -0.57 6.56 6.47
CA ARG A 3 -0.12 5.43 5.63
C ARG A 3 -0.77 5.42 4.25
N ILE A 4 -2.04 5.79 4.17
CA ILE A 4 -2.80 5.86 2.91
C ILE A 4 -2.14 6.87 1.96
N ASP A 5 -1.77 8.05 2.46
CA ASP A 5 -1.09 9.07 1.67
C ASP A 5 0.27 8.58 1.14
N CYS A 6 1.04 7.87 1.98
CA CYS A 6 2.30 7.28 1.56
C CYS A 6 2.07 6.30 0.41
N LEU A 7 1.16 5.33 0.57
CA LEU A 7 0.84 4.34 -0.46
C LEU A 7 0.37 5.01 -1.76
N ALA A 8 -0.55 5.95 -1.66
CA ALA A 8 -1.08 6.69 -2.80
C ALA A 8 0.03 7.41 -3.58
N LYS A 9 0.92 8.12 -2.87
CA LYS A 9 2.05 8.85 -3.48
C LYS A 9 3.04 7.91 -4.18
N TYR A 10 3.41 6.80 -3.54
CA TYR A 10 4.35 5.84 -4.14
C TYR A 10 3.74 5.13 -5.35
N ILE A 11 2.48 4.72 -5.30
CA ILE A 11 1.79 4.10 -6.43
C ILE A 11 1.70 5.07 -7.61
N ALA A 12 1.33 6.33 -7.35
CA ALA A 12 1.29 7.37 -8.39
C ALA A 12 2.67 7.63 -9.01
N ALA A 13 3.71 7.69 -8.18
CA ALA A 13 5.09 7.84 -8.65
C ALA A 13 5.55 6.64 -9.50
N THR A 14 5.20 5.41 -9.12
CA THR A 14 5.47 4.22 -9.93
C THR A 14 4.79 4.32 -11.29
N LEU A 15 3.53 4.73 -11.36
CA LEU A 15 2.84 4.90 -12.64
C LEU A 15 3.51 5.98 -13.51
N LYS A 16 3.91 7.10 -12.90
CA LYS A 16 4.65 8.15 -13.60
C LYS A 16 5.97 7.61 -14.18
N ALA A 17 6.70 6.79 -13.43
CA ALA A 17 7.92 6.15 -13.93
C ALA A 17 7.64 5.24 -15.13
N ILE A 18 6.55 4.46 -15.11
CA ILE A 18 6.19 3.60 -16.23
C ILE A 18 5.82 4.41 -17.47
N ARG A 19 5.05 5.50 -17.31
CA ARG A 19 4.75 6.44 -18.40
C ARG A 19 6.00 7.09 -18.99
N ASN A 20 7.05 7.23 -18.18
CA ASN A 20 8.36 7.73 -18.61
C ASN A 20 9.27 6.63 -19.19
N GLY A 21 8.75 5.42 -19.43
CA GLY A 21 9.48 4.33 -20.09
C GLY A 21 10.10 3.28 -19.16
N ALA A 22 9.89 3.37 -17.84
CA ALA A 22 10.37 2.34 -16.92
C ALA A 22 9.58 1.03 -17.10
N ASN A 23 10.28 -0.10 -17.23
CA ASN A 23 9.67 -1.41 -17.41
C ASN A 23 9.30 -2.07 -16.06
N VAL A 24 8.31 -1.52 -15.36
CA VAL A 24 7.80 -2.10 -14.09
C VAL A 24 6.67 -3.08 -14.39
N LYS A 25 6.76 -4.29 -13.81
CA LYS A 25 5.78 -5.37 -14.03
C LYS A 25 4.79 -5.57 -12.88
N GLY A 26 5.06 -4.98 -11.72
CA GLY A 26 4.21 -5.13 -10.55
C GLY A 26 4.65 -4.22 -9.40
N TYR A 27 3.77 -4.11 -8.41
CA TYR A 27 3.99 -3.37 -7.17
C TYR A 27 3.54 -4.24 -6.00
N SER A 28 4.42 -4.43 -5.03
CA SER A 28 4.12 -5.18 -3.80
C SER A 28 4.30 -4.26 -2.60
N VAL A 29 3.27 -4.16 -1.76
CA VAL A 29 3.32 -3.35 -0.54
C VAL A 29 4.14 -4.04 0.55
N TRP A 30 5.09 -3.31 1.14
CA TRP A 30 5.68 -3.68 2.42
C TRP A 30 4.84 -3.09 3.55
N SER A 31 4.15 -3.87 4.36
CA SER A 31 3.99 -5.33 4.30
C SER A 31 2.51 -5.72 4.36
N PHE A 32 2.20 -6.98 4.11
CA PHE A 32 0.83 -7.48 4.25
C PHE A 32 0.33 -7.37 5.70
N MET A 33 1.15 -7.78 6.68
CA MET A 33 0.84 -7.72 8.10
C MET A 33 2.06 -7.28 8.90
N ASP A 34 1.83 -6.78 10.11
CA ASP A 34 2.92 -6.43 11.02
C ASP A 34 3.78 -7.67 11.30
N LEU A 35 5.09 -7.48 11.31
CA LEU A 35 6.10 -8.53 11.40
C LEU A 35 7.27 -8.04 12.26
N TYR A 36 8.30 -8.87 12.42
CA TYR A 36 9.53 -8.45 13.07
C TYR A 36 10.32 -7.49 12.18
N GLU A 37 10.47 -6.23 12.60
CA GLU A 37 11.26 -5.25 11.87
C GLU A 37 12.72 -5.27 12.36
N LEU A 38 13.68 -5.33 11.44
CA LEU A 38 15.11 -5.53 11.75
C LEU A 38 15.64 -4.52 12.78
N PHE A 39 15.21 -3.26 12.65
CA PHE A 39 15.62 -2.15 13.53
C PHE A 39 14.55 -1.76 14.56
N GLY A 40 13.39 -2.43 14.53
CA GLY A 40 12.21 -2.09 15.34
C GLY A 40 11.74 -3.17 16.30
N GLY A 41 12.26 -4.39 16.16
CA GLY A 41 11.69 -5.56 16.81
C GLY A 41 10.20 -5.71 16.48
N TYR A 42 9.42 -6.19 17.45
CA TYR A 42 7.99 -6.41 17.31
C TYR A 42 7.11 -5.22 17.71
N ASN A 43 7.65 -4.20 18.38
CA ASN A 43 6.80 -3.21 19.08
C ASN A 43 7.09 -1.75 18.70
N THR A 44 8.21 -1.48 18.04
CA THR A 44 8.62 -0.09 17.77
C THR A 44 8.05 0.41 16.45
N TRP A 45 8.03 -0.43 15.41
CA TRP A 45 7.62 -0.03 14.06
C TRP A 45 6.67 -1.05 13.43
N HIS A 46 5.59 -0.56 12.82
CA HIS A 46 4.50 -1.39 12.29
C HIS A 46 4.05 -0.91 10.91
N TYR A 47 4.53 -1.58 9.85
CA TYR A 47 4.29 -1.20 8.45
C TYR A 47 3.23 -2.08 7.75
N GLY A 48 2.67 -3.07 8.43
CA GLY A 48 1.70 -3.99 7.86
C GLY A 48 0.32 -3.40 7.65
N LEU A 49 -0.33 -3.72 6.52
CA LEU A 49 -1.74 -3.39 6.30
C LEU A 49 -2.65 -4.01 7.36
N ILE A 50 -2.26 -5.17 7.88
CA ILE A 50 -2.93 -5.86 8.99
C ILE A 50 -2.11 -5.68 10.26
N ALA A 51 -2.73 -5.10 11.28
CA ALA A 51 -2.14 -5.01 12.61
C ALA A 51 -2.10 -6.38 13.28
N VAL A 52 -0.99 -6.67 13.96
CA VAL A 52 -0.82 -7.91 14.75
C VAL A 52 -0.59 -7.54 16.20
N ASP A 53 -1.41 -8.11 17.08
CA ASP A 53 -1.17 -8.02 18.51
C ASP A 53 -0.07 -9.00 18.92
N PHE A 54 1.14 -8.48 19.15
CA PHE A 54 2.27 -9.28 19.60
C PHE A 54 2.28 -9.58 21.11
N SER A 55 1.35 -9.02 21.88
CA SER A 55 1.19 -9.32 23.30
C SER A 55 0.25 -10.51 23.53
N SER A 56 -0.71 -10.73 22.63
CA SER A 56 -1.63 -11.87 22.66
C SER A 56 -0.95 -13.18 22.22
N ALA A 57 -1.19 -14.26 22.98
CA ALA A 57 -0.75 -15.61 22.60
C ALA A 57 -1.34 -16.07 21.26
N GLU A 58 -2.56 -15.61 20.93
CA GLU A 58 -3.26 -15.96 19.69
C GLU A 58 -2.80 -15.15 18.48
N ARG A 59 -1.96 -14.11 18.70
CA ARG A 59 -1.49 -13.20 17.64
C ARG A 59 -2.64 -12.63 16.82
N ARG A 60 -3.61 -12.02 17.50
CA ARG A 60 -4.84 -11.50 16.87
C ARG A 60 -4.50 -10.51 15.76
N ARG A 61 -5.15 -10.66 14.60
CA ARG A 61 -4.93 -9.87 13.39
C ARG A 61 -6.13 -8.95 13.15
N GLN A 62 -5.88 -7.67 12.92
CA GLN A 62 -6.92 -6.66 12.68
C GLN A 62 -6.57 -5.83 11.44
N PRO A 63 -7.44 -5.77 10.41
CA PRO A 63 -7.18 -4.92 9.24
C PRO A 63 -7.12 -3.46 9.65
N ARG A 64 -6.09 -2.73 9.21
CA ARG A 64 -6.05 -1.27 9.36
C ARG A 64 -6.91 -0.62 8.27
N ARG A 65 -7.28 0.66 8.44
CA ARG A 65 -7.98 1.45 7.42
C ARG A 65 -7.30 1.40 6.04
N SER A 66 -5.96 1.36 6.03
CA SER A 66 -5.16 1.20 4.81
C SER A 66 -5.39 -0.11 4.09
N ALA A 67 -5.72 -1.21 4.79
CA ALA A 67 -6.04 -2.48 4.16
C ALA A 67 -7.33 -2.39 3.35
N SER A 68 -8.38 -1.79 3.93
CA SER A 68 -9.65 -1.55 3.24
C SER A 68 -9.44 -0.64 2.03
N TRP A 69 -8.76 0.49 2.21
CA TRP A 69 -8.44 1.41 1.13
C TRP A 69 -7.65 0.74 -0.01
N TYR A 70 -6.63 -0.06 0.32
CA TYR A 70 -5.83 -0.76 -0.67
C TYR A 70 -6.65 -1.84 -1.41
N SER A 71 -7.55 -2.55 -0.71
CA SER A 71 -8.48 -3.49 -1.34
C SER A 71 -9.42 -2.78 -2.31
N ASP A 72 -9.97 -1.63 -1.92
CA ASP A 72 -10.84 -0.83 -2.79
C ASP A 72 -10.09 -0.29 -4.02
N PHE A 73 -8.84 0.15 -3.84
CA PHE A 73 -7.99 0.55 -4.95
C PHE A 73 -7.75 -0.60 -5.93
N LEU A 74 -7.37 -1.79 -5.45
CA LEU A 74 -7.14 -2.97 -6.31
C LEU A 74 -8.42 -3.43 -7.04
N LYS A 75 -9.60 -3.25 -6.42
CA LYS A 75 -10.90 -3.54 -7.03
C LYS A 75 -11.41 -2.46 -7.97
N ASN A 76 -10.67 -1.36 -8.16
CA ASN A 76 -11.08 -0.16 -8.90
C ASN A 76 -12.27 0.60 -8.29
N ASN A 77 -12.55 0.39 -7.01
CA ASN A 77 -13.55 1.15 -6.26
C ASN A 77 -12.98 2.47 -5.69
N ALA A 78 -11.66 2.64 -5.73
CA ALA A 78 -10.97 3.86 -5.34
C ALA A 78 -9.99 4.31 -6.42
N VAL A 79 -9.84 5.63 -6.56
CA VAL A 79 -8.93 6.26 -7.52
C VAL A 79 -8.00 7.19 -6.76
N ILE A 80 -6.70 7.10 -7.05
CA ILE A 80 -5.71 8.05 -6.52
C ILE A 80 -5.77 9.30 -7.40
N ARG A 81 -6.09 10.44 -6.81
CA ARG A 81 -6.01 11.74 -7.48
C ARG A 81 -4.61 12.30 -7.30
N VAL A 82 -3.95 12.62 -8.41
CA VAL A 82 -2.62 13.23 -8.42
C VAL A 82 -2.79 14.74 -8.59
N GLU A 83 -1.90 15.53 -7.99
CA GLU A 83 -1.95 17.00 -8.01
C GLU A 83 -1.87 17.59 -9.43
N ASP A 84 -1.31 16.86 -10.39
CA ASP A 84 -1.25 17.25 -11.80
C ASP A 84 -2.58 17.07 -12.56
N GLY A 85 -3.68 16.73 -11.84
CA GLY A 85 -5.00 16.49 -12.40
C GLY A 85 -5.19 15.08 -12.97
N SER A 86 -4.14 14.26 -13.00
CA SER A 86 -4.26 12.87 -13.44
C SER A 86 -4.85 11.97 -12.34
N SER A 87 -5.48 10.88 -12.78
CA SER A 87 -6.08 9.90 -11.87
C SER A 87 -5.51 8.51 -12.13
N VAL A 88 -5.26 7.76 -11.05
CA VAL A 88 -4.68 6.42 -11.10
C VAL A 88 -5.67 5.41 -10.53
N SER A 89 -6.05 4.44 -11.35
CA SER A 89 -6.80 3.24 -10.95
C SER A 89 -5.96 1.99 -11.20
N ALA A 90 -6.27 0.89 -10.53
CA ALA A 90 -5.58 -0.38 -10.75
C ALA A 90 -5.79 -0.92 -12.19
N ALA A 91 -6.92 -0.60 -12.83
CA ALA A 91 -7.25 -0.99 -14.20
C ALA A 91 -6.52 -0.19 -15.28
N ALA A 92 -6.01 1.01 -14.97
CA ALA A 92 -5.40 1.92 -15.94
C ALA A 92 -4.12 1.38 -16.60
N HIS A 93 -3.65 0.19 -16.20
CA HIS A 93 -2.48 -0.47 -16.76
C HIS A 93 -2.74 -1.79 -17.47
N ALA A 94 -4.00 -2.26 -17.52
CA ALA A 94 -4.37 -3.47 -18.25
C ALA A 94 -4.54 -3.26 -19.77
N GLN A 95 -4.25 -2.06 -20.29
CA GLN A 95 -4.48 -1.65 -21.69
C GLN A 95 -3.21 -1.32 -22.48
N LEU A 96 -2.04 -1.80 -22.05
CA LEU A 96 -0.80 -1.83 -22.84
C LEU A 96 -0.47 -3.27 -23.22
#